data_AF-A0A2I0GR79-F1
#
_entry.id   AF-A0A2I0GR79-F1
#
_cell.length_a   1.000
_cell.length_b   1.000
_cell.length_c   1.000
_cell.angle_alpha   90.00
_cell.angle_beta   90.00
_cell.angle_gamma   90.00
#
_symmetry.space_group_name_H-M   'P 1'
#
loop_
_entity.id
_entity.type
_entity.pdbx_description
1 polymer ?
#
loop_
_entity_poly.entity_id
_entity_poly.type
_entity_poly.pdbx_seq_one_letter_code
_entity_poly.pdbx_strand_id
1 'polypeptide(L)'
;MKYQLDNSQIDDTPCAALYRSNIECFPPAIIGCLVMNDEWNEQALFELKQKIRADILVGVQTDNHDHDHGSLDIVEAVIKCQPDEIKDVVELLDVNAASTIIGIDVVDVINLLECGNSFQFVHASATGDTELDMVKTATHKLTSQLKKAHDTKGIFVGMQSEQSLPIEAFAYIGDAVEGLLSNTGEYIYYRSSMTDEPNSFHLKAIYIED
;
A
#
# COMPACT_ATOMS: atom_id res chain seq x y z
N MET A 1 -30.90 0.00 5.09
CA MET A 1 -30.81 -1.47 4.97
C MET A 1 -29.47 -1.89 5.56
N LYS A 2 -29.49 -2.80 6.54
CA LYS A 2 -28.27 -3.38 7.11
C LYS A 2 -27.84 -4.51 6.19
N TYR A 3 -26.66 -4.41 5.58
CA TYR A 3 -26.03 -5.57 4.96
C TYR A 3 -25.51 -6.46 6.09
N GLN A 4 -26.14 -7.63 6.25
CA GLN A 4 -25.53 -8.75 6.94
C GLN A 4 -24.52 -9.34 5.97
N LEU A 5 -23.23 -9.23 6.27
CA LEU A 5 -22.20 -10.03 5.64
C LEU A 5 -22.45 -11.49 6.05
N ASP A 6 -22.79 -12.32 5.06
CA ASP A 6 -22.95 -13.76 5.21
C ASP A 6 -21.55 -14.36 5.44
N ASN A 7 -21.23 -14.65 6.70
CA ASN A 7 -19.93 -15.18 7.16
C ASN A 7 -19.71 -16.67 6.79
N SER A 8 -20.05 -17.09 5.57
CA SER A 8 -19.91 -18.50 5.15
C SER A 8 -19.03 -18.75 3.92
N GLN A 9 -18.37 -17.72 3.40
CA GLN A 9 -17.17 -17.86 2.57
C GLN A 9 -16.11 -16.91 3.16
N ILE A 10 -15.06 -17.46 3.75
CA ILE A 10 -13.80 -16.72 3.82
C ILE A 10 -13.39 -16.64 2.36
N ASP A 11 -13.73 -15.53 1.72
CA ASP A 11 -13.43 -15.28 0.33
C ASP A 11 -11.90 -15.21 0.26
N ASP A 12 -11.24 -16.27 -0.23
CA ASP A 12 -9.80 -16.33 -0.55
C ASP A 12 -9.41 -15.33 -1.67
N THR A 13 -10.31 -14.42 -2.00
CA THR A 13 -10.14 -13.34 -2.96
C THR A 13 -9.22 -12.28 -2.34
N PRO A 14 -8.06 -11.99 -2.96
CA PRO A 14 -7.16 -10.96 -2.46
C PRO A 14 -7.84 -9.59 -2.48
N CYS A 15 -7.52 -8.75 -1.50
CA CYS A 15 -8.00 -7.38 -1.44
C CYS A 15 -7.37 -6.54 -2.56
N ALA A 16 -6.10 -6.79 -2.88
CA ALA A 16 -5.41 -6.14 -3.99
C ALA A 16 -4.73 -7.15 -4.93
N ALA A 17 -4.81 -6.92 -6.24
CA ALA A 17 -4.15 -7.77 -7.22
C ALA A 17 -3.60 -6.96 -8.41
N LEU A 18 -2.48 -7.42 -8.97
CA LEU A 18 -1.86 -6.81 -10.13
C LEU A 18 -2.38 -7.40 -11.44
N TYR A 19 -2.91 -6.54 -12.31
CA TYR A 19 -3.42 -6.88 -13.62
C TYR A 19 -2.52 -6.35 -14.73
N ARG A 20 -2.34 -7.18 -15.76
CA ARG A 20 -1.60 -6.86 -16.98
C ARG A 20 -2.52 -7.03 -18.17
N SER A 21 -2.26 -6.26 -19.22
CA SER A 21 -3.03 -6.23 -20.48
C SER A 21 -3.14 -7.61 -21.17
N ASN A 22 -2.23 -8.55 -20.85
CA ASN A 22 -2.12 -9.86 -21.49
C ASN A 22 -2.67 -11.04 -20.67
N ILE A 23 -3.42 -10.79 -19.58
CA ILE A 23 -3.97 -11.85 -18.73
C ILE A 23 -5.32 -12.35 -19.28
N GLU A 24 -5.48 -13.66 -19.44
CA GLU A 24 -6.72 -14.28 -19.92
C GLU A 24 -7.78 -14.48 -18.82
N CYS A 25 -7.34 -14.56 -17.55
CA CYS A 25 -8.20 -14.77 -16.40
C CYS A 25 -8.00 -13.65 -15.38
N PHE A 26 -9.04 -12.85 -15.18
CA PHE A 26 -9.10 -11.74 -14.24
C PHE A 26 -9.83 -12.22 -12.99
N PRO A 27 -9.15 -12.77 -11.97
CA PRO A 27 -9.80 -13.03 -10.69
C PRO A 27 -10.40 -11.73 -10.15
N PRO A 28 -11.45 -11.78 -9.32
CA PRO A 28 -11.94 -10.58 -8.67
C PRO A 28 -10.89 -10.02 -7.69
N ALA A 29 -10.90 -8.71 -7.49
CA ALA A 29 -10.17 -8.03 -6.40
C ALA A 29 -10.87 -6.71 -6.09
N ILE A 30 -10.83 -6.27 -4.83
CA ILE A 30 -11.45 -5.01 -4.41
C ILE A 30 -10.65 -3.82 -4.96
N ILE A 31 -9.32 -3.91 -4.89
CA ILE A 31 -8.36 -2.94 -5.42
C ILE A 31 -7.67 -3.57 -6.63
N GLY A 32 -7.91 -2.99 -7.82
CA GLY A 32 -7.25 -3.41 -9.04
C GLY A 32 -5.98 -2.62 -9.31
N CYS A 33 -4.81 -3.21 -9.10
CA CYS A 33 -3.53 -2.56 -9.42
C CYS A 33 -3.16 -2.83 -10.89
N LEU A 34 -2.63 -1.83 -11.59
CA LEU A 34 -2.13 -1.98 -12.95
C LEU A 34 -0.83 -1.22 -13.16
N VAL A 35 0.11 -1.79 -13.91
CA VAL A 35 1.32 -1.04 -14.29
C VAL A 35 0.93 -0.05 -15.39
N MET A 36 1.15 1.24 -15.13
CA MET A 36 0.87 2.30 -16.09
C MET A 36 1.78 2.15 -17.31
N ASN A 37 1.18 2.14 -18.50
CA ASN A 37 1.87 2.08 -19.78
C ASN A 37 0.93 2.57 -20.90
N ASP A 38 1.48 2.76 -22.09
CA ASP A 38 0.73 3.27 -23.26
C ASP A 38 -0.33 2.29 -23.81
N GLU A 39 -0.38 1.05 -23.32
CA GLU A 39 -1.36 0.05 -23.79
C GLU A 39 -2.74 0.25 -23.15
N TRP A 40 -2.81 0.95 -22.01
CA TRP A 40 -4.05 1.23 -21.32
C TRP A 40 -4.74 2.48 -21.88
N ASN A 41 -5.90 2.27 -22.49
CA ASN A 41 -6.85 3.34 -22.82
C ASN A 41 -8.07 3.29 -21.91
N GLU A 42 -8.88 4.36 -21.89
CA GLU A 42 -10.07 4.47 -21.05
C GLU A 42 -11.02 3.27 -21.18
N GLN A 43 -11.28 2.81 -22.41
CA GLN A 43 -12.16 1.67 -22.66
C GLN A 43 -11.60 0.38 -22.04
N ALA A 44 -10.29 0.13 -22.18
CA ALA A 44 -9.63 -1.03 -21.61
C ALA A 44 -9.65 -1.00 -20.07
N LEU A 45 -9.45 0.17 -19.45
CA LEU A 45 -9.52 0.35 -18.01
C LEU A 45 -10.95 0.16 -17.48
N PHE A 46 -11.95 0.72 -18.17
CA PHE A 46 -13.36 0.54 -17.82
C PHE A 46 -13.76 -0.94 -17.89
N GLU A 47 -13.39 -1.63 -18.96
CA GLU A 47 -13.66 -3.06 -19.11
C GLU A 47 -12.95 -3.90 -18.05
N LEU A 48 -11.71 -3.55 -17.70
CA LEU A 48 -10.97 -4.21 -16.62
C LEU A 48 -11.74 -4.07 -15.32
N LYS A 49 -12.08 -2.84 -14.89
CA LYS A 49 -12.79 -2.57 -13.64
C LYS A 49 -14.08 -3.39 -13.52
N GLN A 50 -14.85 -3.49 -14.62
CA GLN A 50 -16.07 -4.30 -14.68
C GLN A 50 -15.79 -5.81 -14.59
N LYS A 51 -14.73 -6.30 -15.25
CA LYS A 51 -14.36 -7.74 -15.24
C LYS A 51 -13.90 -8.20 -13.86
N ILE A 52 -13.03 -7.43 -13.21
CA ILE A 52 -12.49 -7.76 -11.87
C ILE A 52 -13.44 -7.35 -10.73
N ARG A 53 -14.51 -6.61 -11.05
CA ARG A 53 -15.47 -6.06 -10.07
C ARG A 53 -14.77 -5.24 -8.97
N ALA A 54 -13.75 -4.48 -9.35
CA ALA A 54 -13.01 -3.65 -8.41
C ALA A 54 -13.79 -2.39 -8.05
N ASP A 55 -13.69 -2.01 -6.79
CA ASP A 55 -14.23 -0.75 -6.27
C ASP A 55 -13.36 0.41 -6.77
N ILE A 56 -12.03 0.23 -6.76
CA ILE A 56 -11.06 1.21 -7.28
C ILE A 56 -9.97 0.54 -8.14
N LEU A 57 -9.44 1.31 -9.08
CA LEU A 57 -8.23 1.01 -9.84
C LEU A 57 -7.07 1.89 -9.36
N VAL A 58 -5.91 1.27 -9.19
CA VAL A 58 -4.68 1.94 -8.77
C VAL A 58 -3.62 1.76 -9.85
N GLY A 59 -3.15 2.88 -10.39
CA GLY A 59 -2.01 2.90 -11.30
C GLY A 59 -0.71 2.75 -10.51
N VAL A 60 0.15 1.83 -10.92
CA VAL A 60 1.51 1.69 -10.42
C VAL A 60 2.44 2.24 -11.48
N GLN A 61 3.07 3.36 -11.18
CA GLN A 61 3.96 4.07 -12.08
C GLN A 61 5.41 3.80 -11.70
N THR A 62 6.23 3.42 -12.68
CA THR A 62 7.65 3.07 -12.45
C THR A 62 8.65 3.91 -13.22
N ASP A 63 8.15 4.77 -14.11
CA ASP A 63 8.94 5.76 -14.80
C ASP A 63 8.73 7.15 -14.19
N ASN A 64 9.74 8.01 -14.34
CA ASN A 64 9.65 9.43 -13.95
C ASN A 64 9.01 10.28 -15.06
N HIS A 65 8.28 9.67 -16.00
CA HIS A 65 7.59 10.45 -17.02
C HIS A 65 6.30 10.97 -16.42
N ASP A 66 6.18 12.30 -16.32
CA ASP A 66 4.88 12.93 -16.12
C ASP A 66 4.07 12.68 -17.38
N HIS A 67 3.44 11.52 -17.38
CA HIS A 67 2.54 11.17 -18.43
C HIS A 67 1.31 12.04 -18.23
N ASP A 68 1.13 13.00 -19.14
CA ASP A 68 -0.03 13.87 -19.25
C ASP A 68 -1.22 13.00 -19.71
N HIS A 69 -1.71 12.17 -18.80
CA HIS A 69 -2.63 11.10 -19.07
C HIS A 69 -4.06 11.60 -18.93
N GLY A 70 -4.66 12.09 -20.02
CA GLY A 70 -6.12 12.24 -20.10
C GLY A 70 -6.89 10.94 -19.77
N SER A 71 -6.22 9.78 -19.73
CA SER A 71 -6.73 8.48 -19.28
C SER A 71 -6.93 8.33 -17.76
N LEU A 72 -6.66 9.37 -16.97
CA LEU A 72 -6.69 9.38 -15.49
C LEU A 72 -8.08 9.44 -14.85
N ASP A 73 -9.17 9.62 -15.60
CA ASP A 73 -10.51 9.74 -14.99
C ASP A 73 -11.05 8.41 -14.41
N ILE A 74 -10.47 7.27 -14.80
CA ILE A 74 -10.91 5.93 -14.34
C ILE A 74 -9.98 5.37 -13.25
N VAL A 75 -8.75 5.87 -13.13
CA VAL A 75 -7.78 5.45 -12.11
C VAL A 75 -7.89 6.41 -10.93
N GLU A 76 -8.31 5.90 -9.78
CA GLU A 76 -8.56 6.72 -8.59
C GLU A 76 -7.25 7.19 -7.93
N ALA A 77 -6.19 6.40 -8.01
CA ALA A 77 -4.90 6.73 -7.41
C ALA A 77 -3.71 6.21 -8.24
N VAL A 78 -2.62 6.98 -8.27
CA VAL A 78 -1.36 6.58 -8.88
C VAL A 78 -0.28 6.50 -7.81
N ILE A 79 0.37 5.35 -7.68
CA ILE A 79 1.50 5.11 -6.77
C ILE A 79 2.77 5.01 -7.60
N LYS A 80 3.71 5.92 -7.35
CA LYS A 80 5.05 5.92 -7.95
C LYS A 80 5.98 5.05 -7.12
N CYS A 81 6.70 4.14 -7.77
CA CYS A 81 7.67 3.25 -7.15
C CYS A 81 8.79 2.86 -8.14
N GLN A 82 9.82 2.14 -7.69
CA GLN A 82 10.78 1.52 -8.60
C GLN A 82 10.21 0.26 -9.27
N PRO A 83 10.72 -0.17 -10.44
CA PRO A 83 10.23 -1.37 -11.13
C PRO A 83 10.26 -2.65 -10.31
N ASP A 84 11.24 -2.81 -9.43
CA ASP A 84 11.38 -3.96 -8.53
C ASP A 84 10.46 -3.90 -7.30
N GLU A 85 9.86 -2.74 -7.01
CA GLU A 85 8.98 -2.50 -5.86
C GLU A 85 7.49 -2.75 -6.16
N ILE A 86 7.11 -3.02 -7.42
CA ILE A 86 5.70 -3.23 -7.81
C ILE A 86 5.03 -4.30 -6.93
N LYS A 87 5.74 -5.40 -6.67
CA LYS A 87 5.22 -6.50 -5.84
C LYS A 87 4.97 -6.04 -4.41
N ASP A 88 5.87 -5.24 -3.86
CA ASP A 88 5.77 -4.73 -2.49
C ASP A 88 4.61 -3.75 -2.32
N VAL A 89 4.32 -2.92 -3.33
CA VAL A 89 3.14 -2.04 -3.35
C VAL A 89 1.86 -2.86 -3.28
N VAL A 90 1.72 -3.87 -4.15
CA VAL A 90 0.51 -4.70 -4.22
C VAL A 90 0.32 -5.49 -2.92
N GLU A 91 1.37 -6.08 -2.37
CA GLU A 91 1.33 -6.78 -1.08
C GLU A 91 0.96 -5.86 0.08
N LEU A 92 1.41 -4.60 0.05
CA LEU A 92 1.06 -3.62 1.07
C LEU A 92 -0.42 -3.25 1.03
N LEU A 93 -1.01 -3.14 -0.17
CA LEU A 93 -2.43 -2.87 -0.37
C LEU A 93 -3.32 -4.09 -0.11
N ASP A 94 -2.78 -5.30 -0.23
CA ASP A 94 -3.51 -6.55 0.04
C ASP A 94 -3.67 -6.77 1.55
N VAL A 95 -4.64 -6.06 2.13
CA VAL A 95 -4.91 -6.07 3.57
C VAL A 95 -5.93 -7.14 3.93
N ASN A 96 -5.49 -8.18 4.66
CA ASN A 96 -6.40 -9.18 5.19
C ASN A 96 -6.73 -8.85 6.65
N ALA A 97 -8.00 -8.53 6.92
CA ALA A 97 -8.52 -8.14 8.24
C ALA A 97 -8.26 -9.18 9.35
N ALA A 98 -7.92 -10.44 9.02
CA ALA A 98 -7.88 -11.54 9.96
C ALA A 98 -6.53 -11.81 10.67
N SER A 99 -5.43 -11.11 10.33
CA SER A 99 -4.07 -11.62 10.64
C SER A 99 -3.14 -10.73 11.48
N THR A 100 -3.58 -9.59 12.01
CA THR A 100 -2.66 -8.57 12.56
C THR A 100 -3.13 -7.95 13.88
N ILE A 101 -2.17 -7.44 14.67
CA ILE A 101 -2.42 -6.77 15.97
C ILE A 101 -3.14 -5.42 15.79
N ILE A 102 -2.91 -4.76 14.65
CA ILE A 102 -3.54 -3.50 14.24
C ILE A 102 -4.41 -3.81 13.03
N GLY A 103 -5.72 -3.90 13.27
CA GLY A 103 -6.73 -4.23 12.28
C GLY A 103 -7.06 -3.03 11.41
N ILE A 104 -6.35 -2.93 10.30
CA ILE A 104 -6.70 -2.09 9.15
C ILE A 104 -7.52 -2.98 8.21
N ASP A 105 -8.56 -2.42 7.61
CA ASP A 105 -9.31 -3.08 6.57
C ASP A 105 -9.13 -2.40 5.20
N VAL A 106 -9.72 -3.01 4.17
CA VAL A 106 -9.63 -2.49 2.80
C VAL A 106 -10.32 -1.13 2.64
N VAL A 107 -11.31 -0.81 3.48
CA VAL A 107 -12.03 0.47 3.45
C VAL A 107 -11.12 1.59 3.94
N ASP A 108 -10.29 1.34 4.97
CA ASP A 108 -9.26 2.29 5.41
C ASP A 108 -8.27 2.62 4.28
N VAL A 109 -7.82 1.60 3.54
CA VAL A 109 -6.91 1.77 2.40
C VAL A 109 -7.58 2.57 1.28
N ILE A 110 -8.83 2.25 0.94
CA ILE A 110 -9.59 2.99 -0.07
C ILE A 110 -9.76 4.46 0.34
N ASN A 111 -10.14 4.72 1.59
CA ASN A 111 -10.29 6.09 2.09
C ASN A 111 -8.99 6.90 1.97
N LEU A 112 -7.83 6.30 2.26
CA LEU A 112 -6.54 6.95 2.03
C LEU A 112 -6.31 7.26 0.54
N LEU A 113 -6.58 6.29 -0.33
CA LEU A 113 -6.37 6.43 -1.77
C LEU A 113 -7.34 7.43 -2.41
N GLU A 114 -8.49 7.69 -1.80
CA GLU A 114 -9.43 8.74 -2.25
C GLU A 114 -9.04 10.15 -1.76
N CYS A 115 -8.10 10.27 -0.82
CA CYS A 115 -7.66 11.57 -0.28
C CYS A 115 -6.70 12.34 -1.21
N GLY A 116 -6.16 11.69 -2.22
CA GLY A 116 -5.26 12.29 -3.21
C GLY A 116 -5.13 11.39 -4.42
N ASN A 117 -4.59 11.92 -5.53
CA ASN A 117 -4.50 11.15 -6.78
C ASN A 117 -3.07 10.65 -7.06
N SER A 118 -2.06 11.22 -6.38
CA SER A 118 -0.65 10.91 -6.57
C SER A 118 -0.02 10.51 -5.24
N PHE A 119 0.68 9.39 -5.25
CA PHE A 119 1.33 8.80 -4.09
C PHE A 119 2.75 8.37 -4.44
N GLN A 120 3.58 8.32 -3.41
CA GLN A 120 4.94 7.80 -3.49
C GLN A 120 5.07 6.57 -2.58
N PHE A 121 5.73 5.54 -3.09
CA PHE A 121 6.13 4.37 -2.33
C PHE A 121 7.58 4.50 -1.88
N VAL A 122 7.84 4.10 -0.64
CA VAL A 122 9.20 4.00 -0.10
C VAL A 122 9.35 2.69 0.67
N HIS A 123 10.53 2.08 0.51
CA HIS A 123 10.91 0.88 1.24
C HIS A 123 12.22 1.10 2.01
N ALA A 124 12.22 0.65 3.26
CA ALA A 124 13.39 0.58 4.10
C ALA A 124 13.48 -0.79 4.75
N SER A 125 14.65 -1.41 4.68
CA SER A 125 14.90 -2.68 5.37
C SER A 125 16.19 -2.65 6.18
N ALA A 126 16.27 -3.56 7.14
CA ALA A 126 17.46 -3.84 7.91
C ALA A 126 17.59 -5.34 8.14
N THR A 127 18.83 -5.80 8.19
CA THR A 127 19.19 -7.15 8.64
C THR A 127 20.11 -7.03 9.84
N GLY A 128 20.10 -8.00 10.74
CA GLY A 128 20.92 -7.95 11.94
C GLY A 128 20.60 -9.04 12.96
N ASP A 129 21.41 -9.06 14.01
CA ASP A 129 21.36 -10.11 15.04
C ASP A 129 20.26 -9.89 16.09
N THR A 130 19.78 -8.64 16.22
CA THR A 130 18.71 -8.29 17.18
C THR A 130 17.56 -7.56 16.49
N GLU A 131 16.33 -7.93 16.87
CA GLU A 131 15.11 -7.30 16.34
C GLU A 131 15.10 -5.78 16.61
N LEU A 132 15.50 -5.36 17.80
CA LEU A 132 15.50 -3.95 18.19
C LEU A 132 16.45 -3.11 17.33
N ASP A 133 17.63 -3.62 16.99
CA ASP A 133 18.58 -2.90 16.14
C ASP A 133 18.09 -2.82 14.70
N MET A 134 17.46 -3.89 14.21
CA MET A 134 16.84 -3.90 12.88
C MET A 134 15.68 -2.89 12.80
N VAL A 135 14.79 -2.88 13.79
CA VAL A 135 13.68 -1.92 13.89
C VAL A 135 14.22 -0.50 13.85
N LYS A 136 15.15 -0.14 14.75
CA LYS A 136 15.74 1.21 14.79
C LYS A 136 16.40 1.61 13.47
N THR A 137 17.14 0.69 12.85
CA THR A 137 17.85 0.95 11.60
C THR A 137 16.88 1.18 10.45
N ALA A 138 15.86 0.32 10.30
CA ALA A 138 14.85 0.48 9.26
C ALA A 138 14.03 1.76 9.49
N THR A 139 13.63 2.05 10.73
CA THR A 139 12.89 3.28 11.08
C THR A 139 13.69 4.53 10.73
N HIS A 140 14.98 4.57 11.07
CA HIS A 140 15.84 5.69 10.68
C HIS A 140 15.95 5.84 9.15
N LYS A 141 16.08 4.74 8.42
CA LYS A 141 16.09 4.77 6.95
C LYS A 141 14.77 5.28 6.39
N LEU A 142 13.63 4.75 6.84
CA LEU A 142 12.31 5.17 6.40
C LEU A 142 12.07 6.65 6.67
N THR A 143 12.26 7.08 7.92
CA THR A 143 12.08 8.49 8.32
C THR A 143 12.99 9.44 7.52
N SER A 144 14.20 9.01 7.16
CA SER A 144 15.08 9.82 6.29
C SER A 144 14.53 10.01 4.87
N GLN A 145 13.83 9.01 4.33
CA GLN A 145 13.16 9.08 3.02
C GLN A 145 11.88 9.93 3.11
N LEU A 146 11.12 9.79 4.21
CA LEU A 146 9.89 10.53 4.47
C LEU A 146 10.10 12.01 4.83
N LYS A 147 11.35 12.51 4.97
CA LYS A 147 11.60 13.95 5.17
C LYS A 147 11.02 14.83 4.06
N LYS A 148 10.83 14.28 2.86
CA LYS A 148 10.17 14.96 1.74
C LYS A 148 8.65 15.00 1.86
N ALA A 149 8.07 14.19 2.74
CA ALA A 149 6.64 14.03 2.98
C ALA A 149 6.14 14.85 4.19
N HIS A 150 6.87 15.89 4.62
CA HIS A 150 6.61 16.64 5.85
C HIS A 150 5.18 17.22 5.96
N ASP A 151 4.55 17.49 4.81
CA ASP A 151 3.20 18.05 4.72
C ASP A 151 2.18 17.08 4.11
N THR A 152 2.50 15.76 4.05
CA THR A 152 1.57 14.77 3.50
C THR A 152 0.27 14.74 4.33
N LYS A 153 -0.87 14.64 3.65
CA LYS A 153 -2.18 14.51 4.28
C LYS A 153 -2.52 13.09 4.71
N GLY A 154 -1.68 12.12 4.33
CA GLY A 154 -1.91 10.72 4.64
C GLY A 154 -0.70 9.84 4.34
N ILE A 155 -0.56 8.78 5.15
CA ILE A 155 0.46 7.76 5.01
C ILE A 155 -0.08 6.41 5.46
N PHE A 156 0.28 5.37 4.71
CA PHE A 156 0.05 4.00 5.08
C PHE A 156 1.38 3.27 5.22
N VAL A 157 1.66 2.77 6.42
CA VAL A 157 2.91 2.10 6.77
C VAL A 157 2.67 0.62 7.03
N GLY A 158 3.39 -0.24 6.31
CA GLY A 158 3.47 -1.67 6.56
C GLY A 158 4.76 -2.05 7.25
N MET A 159 4.63 -2.79 8.35
CA MET A 159 5.72 -3.38 9.10
C MET A 159 5.77 -4.88 8.82
N GLN A 160 6.94 -5.41 8.47
CA GLN A 160 7.08 -6.82 8.13
C GLN A 160 8.32 -7.41 8.79
N SER A 161 8.13 -8.52 9.48
CA SER A 161 9.13 -9.21 10.31
C SER A 161 8.92 -10.71 10.28
N GLU A 162 9.94 -11.48 10.63
CA GLU A 162 9.83 -12.95 10.75
C GLU A 162 8.78 -13.39 11.78
N GLN A 163 8.61 -12.61 12.84
CA GLN A 163 7.69 -12.89 13.95
C GLN A 163 6.80 -11.68 14.23
N SER A 164 5.71 -11.88 14.98
CA SER A 164 4.87 -10.78 15.41
C SER A 164 5.66 -9.75 16.21
N LEU A 165 5.59 -8.47 15.80
CA LEU A 165 6.31 -7.40 16.48
C LEU A 165 5.76 -7.16 17.90
N PRO A 166 6.65 -6.87 18.88
CA PRO A 166 6.23 -6.41 20.19
C PRO A 166 5.63 -5.00 20.11
N ILE A 167 4.72 -4.66 21.03
CA ILE A 167 4.01 -3.37 21.04
C ILE A 167 4.96 -2.18 21.16
N GLU A 168 6.10 -2.36 21.83
CA GLU A 168 7.13 -1.33 21.98
C GLU A 168 7.80 -0.99 20.63
N ALA A 169 7.95 -1.96 19.73
CA ALA A 169 8.47 -1.71 18.39
C ALA A 169 7.46 -0.91 17.56
N PHE A 170 6.17 -1.26 17.63
CA PHE A 170 5.10 -0.47 17.00
C PHE A 170 5.08 0.96 17.51
N ALA A 171 5.09 1.17 18.82
CA ALA A 171 5.08 2.50 19.42
C ALA A 171 6.29 3.32 18.97
N TYR A 172 7.49 2.71 18.95
CA TYR A 172 8.69 3.38 18.46
C TYR A 172 8.59 3.80 17.00
N ILE A 173 8.05 2.95 16.13
CA ILE A 173 7.88 3.27 14.70
C ILE A 173 6.80 4.35 14.54
N GLY A 174 5.68 4.23 15.25
CA GLY A 174 4.58 5.18 15.23
C GLY A 174 5.03 6.57 15.64
N ASP A 175 5.67 6.70 16.81
CA ASP A 175 6.22 7.97 17.32
C ASP A 175 7.20 8.61 16.32
N ALA A 176 8.02 7.79 15.65
CA ALA A 176 9.00 8.28 14.69
C ALA A 176 8.38 8.76 13.37
N VAL A 177 7.32 8.10 12.89
CA VAL A 177 6.59 8.48 11.68
C VAL A 177 5.70 9.70 11.96
N GLU A 178 4.89 9.65 13.02
CA GLU A 178 4.02 10.75 13.43
C GLU A 178 4.81 12.00 13.80
N GLY A 179 5.99 11.87 14.39
CA GLY A 179 6.88 12.99 14.68
C GLY A 179 7.42 13.73 13.45
N LEU A 180 7.29 13.16 12.24
CA LEU A 180 7.64 13.83 10.99
C LEU A 180 6.47 14.61 10.39
N LEU A 181 5.25 14.30 10.80
CA LEU A 181 4.05 14.86 10.22
C LEU A 181 3.56 16.03 11.07
N SER A 182 3.25 17.14 10.41
CA SER A 182 3.06 18.42 11.09
C SER A 182 1.64 18.68 11.59
N ASN A 183 0.65 17.88 11.18
CA ASN A 183 -0.76 18.24 11.37
C ASN A 183 -1.58 17.19 12.12
N THR A 184 -2.38 17.68 13.08
CA THR A 184 -3.41 16.91 13.77
C THR A 184 -4.63 16.73 12.85
N GLY A 185 -4.57 15.78 11.91
CA GLY A 185 -5.69 15.48 11.01
C GLY A 185 -5.38 14.56 9.83
N GLU A 186 -4.20 13.93 9.81
CA GLU A 186 -3.74 13.11 8.70
C GLU A 186 -4.27 11.68 8.78
N TYR A 187 -4.48 11.06 7.63
CA TYR A 187 -4.86 9.65 7.53
C TYR A 187 -3.62 8.77 7.71
N ILE A 188 -3.36 8.35 8.94
CA ILE A 188 -2.20 7.53 9.29
C ILE A 188 -2.67 6.11 9.58
N TYR A 189 -2.26 5.18 8.74
CA TYR A 189 -2.60 3.76 8.88
C TYR A 189 -1.34 2.92 9.07
N TYR A 190 -1.44 1.92 9.95
CA TYR A 190 -0.37 0.99 10.23
C TYR A 190 -0.86 -0.44 10.08
N ARG A 191 -0.11 -1.26 9.33
CA ARG A 191 -0.29 -2.71 9.34
C ARG A 191 0.98 -3.41 9.77
N SER A 192 0.81 -4.61 10.29
CA SER A 192 1.91 -5.57 10.42
C SER A 192 1.67 -6.75 9.50
N SER A 193 2.73 -7.49 9.18
CA SER A 193 2.65 -8.74 8.45
C SER A 193 3.89 -9.57 8.75
N MET A 194 3.84 -10.86 8.46
CA MET A 194 5.00 -11.74 8.61
C MET A 194 5.76 -11.87 7.28
N THR A 195 7.05 -12.16 7.36
CA THR A 195 7.87 -12.57 6.21
C THR A 195 8.59 -13.88 6.54
N ASP A 196 8.86 -14.68 5.51
CA ASP A 196 9.72 -15.86 5.62
C ASP A 196 11.21 -15.51 5.49
N GLU A 197 11.55 -14.24 5.24
CA GLU A 197 12.93 -13.77 5.19
C GLU A 197 13.55 -13.75 6.59
N PRO A 198 14.58 -14.55 6.85
CA PRO A 198 15.15 -14.68 8.19
C PRO A 198 16.02 -13.48 8.53
N ASN A 199 15.97 -13.05 9.80
CA ASN A 199 16.76 -11.94 10.32
C ASN A 199 16.63 -10.65 9.49
N SER A 200 15.42 -10.36 9.01
CA SER A 200 15.11 -9.12 8.31
C SER A 200 13.91 -8.41 8.93
N PHE A 201 13.95 -7.08 8.80
CA PHE A 201 12.84 -6.21 9.14
C PHE A 201 12.62 -5.23 8.01
N HIS A 202 11.37 -5.09 7.56
CA HIS A 202 10.98 -4.26 6.44
C HIS A 202 9.92 -3.27 6.88
N LEU A 203 10.11 -2.01 6.49
CA LEU A 203 9.15 -0.94 6.57
C LEU A 203 8.86 -0.45 5.17
N LYS A 204 7.60 -0.57 4.77
CA LYS A 204 7.08 -0.09 3.48
C LYS A 204 6.12 1.04 3.79
N ALA A 205 6.11 2.10 2.99
CA ALA A 205 5.12 3.16 3.15
C ALA A 205 4.63 3.70 1.81
N ILE A 206 3.34 4.03 1.76
CA ILE A 206 2.70 4.79 0.69
C ILE A 206 2.24 6.12 1.30
N TYR A 207 2.65 7.25 0.74
CA TYR A 207 2.24 8.58 1.21
C TYR A 207 1.76 9.46 0.07
N ILE A 208 0.85 10.40 0.37
CA ILE A 208 0.31 11.35 -0.60
C ILE A 208 1.41 12.34 -1.02
N GLU A 209 1.59 12.51 -2.33
CA GLU A 209 2.45 13.54 -2.91
C GLU A 209 1.58 14.76 -3.25
N ASP A 210 1.75 15.84 -2.50
CA ASP A 210 1.07 17.14 -2.73
C ASP A 210 1.70 17.93 -3.90
#